data_AF-A0A0F9H0R8-F1
#
_entry.id   AF-A0A0F9H0R8-F1
#
_cell.length_a   1.000
_cell.length_b   1.000
_cell.length_c   1.000
_cell.angle_alpha   90.00
_cell.angle_beta   90.00
_cell.angle_gamma   90.00
#
_symmetry.space_group_name_H-M   'P 1'
#
loop_
_entity.id
_entity.type
_entity.pdbx_description
1 polymer ?
#
loop_
_entity_poly.entity_id
_entity_poly.type
_entity_poly.pdbx_seq_one_letter_code
_entity_poly.pdbx_strand_id
1 'polypeptide(L)'
;MPEEGKLQMVSFARDIAADDFGAAPVEMGARGEAVELWGLHLITGEMAVVVSQSLMVALSSNPRHELTPPGGEDAFVLDPALYGMALVRKSTHTNVGEISIPQAFVPLYGIVRPRRQILVWSFIRPAANVVFRVEIYYRPVSLNKPDLDALNLKYGKYRRMA
;
A
#
# COMPACT_ATOMS: atom_id res chain seq x y z
N MET A 1 -19.65 8.76 -8.59
CA MET A 1 -19.23 9.09 -7.21
C MET A 1 -19.34 7.82 -6.38
N PRO A 2 -18.44 7.61 -5.41
CA PRO A 2 -18.52 6.48 -4.48
C PRO A 2 -19.86 6.47 -3.73
N GLU A 3 -20.58 5.33 -3.70
CA GLU A 3 -21.83 5.18 -2.94
C GLU A 3 -21.56 5.01 -1.44
N GLU A 4 -22.18 5.86 -0.62
CA GLU A 4 -22.05 5.85 0.84
C GLU A 4 -22.47 4.50 1.44
N GLY A 5 -21.75 4.04 2.47
CA GLY A 5 -22.09 2.83 3.22
C GLY A 5 -21.81 1.50 2.49
N LYS A 6 -21.54 1.51 1.18
CA LYS A 6 -21.13 0.32 0.43
C LYS A 6 -19.61 0.13 0.47
N LEU A 7 -19.19 -1.14 0.49
CA LEU A 7 -17.79 -1.50 0.33
C LEU A 7 -17.36 -1.14 -1.10
N GLN A 8 -16.21 -0.50 -1.19
CA GLN A 8 -15.59 -0.04 -2.43
C GLN A 8 -14.14 -0.50 -2.47
N MET A 9 -13.59 -0.45 -3.68
CA MET A 9 -12.24 -0.88 -3.95
C MET A 9 -11.56 0.16 -4.83
N VAL A 10 -10.32 0.52 -4.46
CA VAL A 10 -9.39 1.17 -5.39
C VAL A 10 -8.30 0.17 -5.73
N SER A 11 -7.93 0.09 -7.01
CA SER A 11 -6.89 -0.81 -7.48
C SER A 11 -5.74 -0.02 -8.09
N PHE A 12 -4.53 -0.52 -7.87
CA PHE A 12 -3.29 0.00 -8.41
C PHE A 12 -2.48 -1.17 -8.94
N ALA A 13 -2.03 -1.12 -10.19
CA ALA A 13 -1.15 -2.12 -10.75
C ALA A 13 0.13 -1.47 -11.25
N ARG A 14 1.26 -2.15 -11.08
CA ARG A 14 2.57 -1.67 -11.52
C ARG A 14 3.46 -2.85 -11.91
N ASP A 15 4.28 -2.61 -12.92
CA ASP A 15 5.44 -3.43 -13.25
C ASP A 15 6.67 -2.83 -12.55
N ILE A 16 7.34 -3.64 -11.73
CA ILE A 16 8.56 -3.26 -11.01
C ILE A 16 9.74 -3.90 -11.74
N ALA A 17 10.59 -3.04 -12.32
CA ALA A 17 11.91 -3.43 -12.78
C ALA A 17 12.86 -3.68 -11.60
N ALA A 18 14.00 -4.33 -11.86
CA ALA A 18 14.98 -4.74 -10.86
C ALA A 18 15.45 -3.66 -9.88
N ASP A 19 15.46 -2.40 -10.32
CA ASP A 19 15.90 -1.22 -9.55
C ASP A 19 14.75 -0.22 -9.33
N ASP A 20 13.50 -0.61 -9.60
CA ASP A 20 12.34 0.26 -9.45
C ASP A 20 11.80 0.20 -8.02
N PHE A 21 11.87 1.33 -7.34
CA PHE A 21 11.37 1.53 -5.99
C PHE A 21 10.51 2.78 -5.98
N GLY A 22 9.39 2.75 -5.27
CA GLY A 22 8.76 4.02 -4.95
C GLY A 22 7.31 3.98 -4.58
N ALA A 23 6.85 5.13 -4.14
CA ALA A 23 5.48 5.39 -3.76
C ALA A 23 4.61 5.81 -4.95
N ALA A 24 3.34 5.41 -4.94
CA ALA A 24 2.31 5.95 -5.82
C ALA A 24 1.21 6.62 -4.99
N PRO A 25 0.81 7.86 -5.30
CA PRO A 25 -0.37 8.45 -4.68
C PRO A 25 -1.63 7.71 -5.18
N VAL A 26 -2.45 7.21 -4.25
CA VAL A 26 -3.73 6.58 -4.60
C VAL A 26 -4.85 7.30 -3.85
N GLU A 27 -5.76 7.87 -4.61
CA GLU A 27 -6.95 8.51 -4.07
C GLU A 27 -8.05 7.45 -3.86
N MET A 28 -8.72 7.51 -2.70
CA MET A 28 -9.85 6.66 -2.31
C MET A 28 -10.97 7.55 -1.78
N GLY A 29 -12.24 7.21 -1.96
CA GLY A 29 -13.35 8.08 -1.54
C GLY A 29 -13.36 9.47 -2.22
N ALA A 30 -14.21 10.40 -1.74
CA ALA A 30 -14.25 11.76 -2.25
C ALA A 30 -13.44 12.75 -1.39
N ARG A 31 -13.04 13.87 -2.00
CA ARG A 31 -12.25 14.91 -1.33
C ARG A 31 -13.00 15.47 -0.11
N GLY A 32 -12.42 15.26 1.07
CA GLY A 32 -12.94 15.81 2.33
C GLY A 32 -13.72 14.80 3.17
N GLU A 33 -14.10 13.65 2.61
CA GLU A 33 -14.77 12.58 3.33
C GLU A 33 -13.79 11.76 4.17
N ALA A 34 -14.34 10.97 5.09
CA ALA A 34 -13.60 9.93 5.77
C ALA A 34 -13.95 8.58 5.14
N VAL A 35 -13.01 7.64 5.20
CA VAL A 35 -13.22 6.27 4.76
C VAL A 35 -12.80 5.32 5.88
N GLU A 36 -13.62 4.31 6.13
CA GLU A 36 -13.27 3.15 6.93
C GLU A 36 -12.46 2.18 6.06
N LEU A 37 -11.28 1.78 6.53
CA LEU A 37 -10.46 0.79 5.83
C LEU A 37 -10.87 -0.62 6.25
N TRP A 38 -10.90 -1.52 5.28
CA TRP A 38 -11.29 -2.92 5.47
C TRP A 38 -10.14 -3.88 5.20
N GLY A 39 -9.37 -3.62 4.13
CA GLY A 39 -8.30 -4.54 3.76
C GLY A 39 -7.39 -4.00 2.67
N LEU A 40 -6.20 -4.58 2.62
CA LEU A 40 -5.27 -4.46 1.50
C LEU A 40 -5.02 -5.86 0.95
N HIS A 41 -5.24 -6.04 -0.35
CA HIS A 41 -4.96 -7.29 -1.05
C HIS A 41 -3.85 -7.05 -2.04
N LEU A 42 -2.71 -7.71 -1.81
CA LEU A 42 -1.60 -7.77 -2.74
C LEU A 42 -1.78 -9.02 -3.62
N ILE A 43 -1.98 -8.77 -4.90
CA ILE A 43 -2.12 -9.76 -5.95
C ILE A 43 -0.85 -9.68 -6.80
N THR A 44 0.01 -10.67 -6.66
CA THR A 44 1.19 -10.81 -7.49
C THR A 44 0.80 -11.48 -8.81
N GLY A 45 1.23 -10.87 -9.91
CA GLY A 45 1.11 -11.43 -11.26
C GLY A 45 2.35 -12.23 -11.63
N GLU A 46 2.68 -12.23 -12.91
CA GLU A 46 3.87 -12.93 -13.40
C GLU A 46 5.14 -12.30 -12.83
N MET A 47 6.07 -13.17 -12.41
CA MET A 47 7.43 -12.82 -12.03
C MET A 47 8.36 -13.60 -12.95
N ALA A 48 9.28 -12.92 -13.64
CA ALA A 48 10.29 -13.60 -14.46
C ALA A 48 11.17 -14.55 -13.60
N VAL A 49 11.98 -15.41 -14.21
CA VAL A 49 12.76 -16.44 -13.50
C VAL A 49 13.68 -15.79 -12.46
N VAL A 50 13.43 -16.05 -11.16
CA VAL A 50 14.18 -15.47 -10.02
C VAL A 50 14.80 -16.57 -9.15
N VAL A 51 15.97 -16.29 -8.57
CA VAL A 51 16.56 -17.11 -7.49
C VAL A 51 15.91 -16.78 -6.13
N SER A 52 15.72 -15.49 -5.83
CA SER A 52 14.98 -15.01 -4.64
C SER A 52 14.53 -13.56 -4.77
N GLN A 53 13.25 -13.27 -4.49
CA GLN A 53 12.70 -11.91 -4.46
C GLN A 53 11.70 -11.75 -3.31
N SER A 54 11.70 -10.56 -2.70
CA SER A 54 10.69 -10.14 -1.74
C SER A 54 10.03 -8.85 -2.23
N LEU A 55 8.71 -8.75 -2.11
CA LEU A 55 7.92 -7.55 -2.37
C LEU A 55 7.17 -7.17 -1.10
N MET A 56 7.32 -5.92 -0.70
CA MET A 56 6.65 -5.30 0.43
C MET A 56 5.81 -4.12 -0.05
N VAL A 57 4.57 -4.06 0.40
CA VAL A 57 3.66 -2.95 0.13
C VAL A 57 3.09 -2.48 1.44
N ALA A 58 3.01 -1.17 1.64
CA ALA A 58 2.34 -0.57 2.79
C ALA A 58 1.59 0.69 2.39
N LEU A 59 0.65 1.09 3.24
CA LEU A 59 -0.04 2.37 3.12
C LEU A 59 0.66 3.40 4.00
N SER A 60 0.96 4.56 3.44
CA SER A 60 1.47 5.69 4.20
C SER A 60 0.33 6.58 4.69
N SER A 61 0.31 6.82 6.00
CA SER A 61 -0.53 7.85 6.61
C SER A 61 0.04 9.26 6.44
N ASN A 62 1.31 9.40 6.07
CA ASN A 62 1.97 10.67 5.81
C ASN A 62 1.81 11.07 4.33
N PRO A 63 1.09 12.16 4.00
CA PRO A 63 0.91 12.60 2.62
C PRO A 63 2.18 13.24 2.02
N ARG A 64 3.19 13.51 2.85
CA ARG A 64 4.52 13.97 2.44
C ARG A 64 5.56 12.89 2.74
N HIS A 65 5.17 11.61 2.73
CA HIS A 65 6.17 10.56 2.79
C HIS A 65 7.07 10.71 1.58
N GLU A 66 8.36 10.54 1.78
CA GLU A 66 9.30 10.49 0.67
C GLU A 66 8.87 9.38 -0.29
N LEU A 67 8.86 9.68 -1.60
CA LEU A 67 8.46 8.68 -2.59
C LEU A 67 9.59 7.67 -2.82
N THR A 68 10.83 8.07 -2.57
CA THR A 68 11.99 7.21 -2.44
C THR A 68 11.86 6.43 -1.13
N PRO A 69 11.82 5.09 -1.15
CA PRO A 69 11.57 4.37 0.08
C PRO A 69 12.85 4.21 0.92
N PRO A 70 12.72 3.89 2.22
CA PRO A 70 13.85 3.89 3.15
C PRO A 70 14.90 2.82 2.81
N GLY A 71 16.18 3.07 3.10
CA GLY A 71 17.33 2.29 2.59
C GLY A 71 17.49 0.82 3.01
N GLY A 72 16.43 0.14 3.47
CA GLY A 72 16.45 -1.28 3.85
C GLY A 72 15.12 -1.78 4.42
N GLU A 73 15.01 -3.10 4.63
CA GLU A 73 13.76 -3.77 5.06
C GLU A 73 13.38 -3.30 6.45
N ASP A 74 14.36 -3.27 7.35
CA ASP A 74 14.20 -2.84 8.74
C ASP A 74 13.68 -1.41 8.82
N ALA A 75 14.21 -0.50 7.99
CA ALA A 75 13.78 0.89 7.99
C ALA A 75 12.34 1.05 7.46
N PHE A 76 11.91 0.20 6.51
CA PHE A 76 10.52 0.15 6.06
C PHE A 76 9.58 -0.39 7.14
N VAL A 77 9.99 -1.45 7.85
CA VAL A 77 9.18 -2.06 8.91
C VAL A 77 9.05 -1.15 10.14
N LEU A 78 10.11 -0.40 10.46
CA LEU A 78 10.17 0.46 11.64
C LEU A 78 9.53 1.84 11.43
N ASP A 79 9.09 2.19 10.22
CA ASP A 79 8.46 3.50 9.97
C ASP A 79 7.04 3.55 10.57
N PRO A 80 6.79 4.40 11.59
CA PRO A 80 5.49 4.47 12.25
C PRO A 80 4.39 5.11 11.38
N ALA A 81 4.74 5.74 10.26
CA ALA A 81 3.76 6.27 9.31
C ALA A 81 3.20 5.18 8.39
N LEU A 82 3.85 4.02 8.30
CA LEU A 82 3.45 2.89 7.47
C LEU A 82 2.57 1.92 8.25
N TYR A 83 1.53 1.44 7.58
CA TYR A 83 0.60 0.46 8.14
C TYR A 83 -0.02 -0.38 7.02
N GLY A 84 -0.71 -1.47 7.39
CA GLY A 84 -1.35 -2.33 6.39
C GLY A 84 -0.34 -3.07 5.51
N MET A 85 0.76 -3.49 6.09
CA MET A 85 1.91 -4.01 5.37
C MET A 85 1.66 -5.44 4.89
N ALA A 86 1.83 -5.67 3.60
CA ALA A 86 1.87 -6.99 2.99
C ALA A 86 3.30 -7.30 2.54
N LEU A 87 3.76 -8.51 2.83
CA LEU A 87 5.06 -9.02 2.40
C LEU A 87 4.83 -10.34 1.65
N VAL A 88 5.35 -10.41 0.44
CA VAL A 88 5.36 -11.63 -0.38
C VAL A 88 6.80 -11.96 -0.69
N ARG A 89 7.23 -13.18 -0.35
CA ARG A 89 8.57 -13.69 -0.68
C ARG A 89 8.45 -14.86 -1.63
N LYS A 90 9.30 -14.90 -2.65
CA LYS A 90 9.45 -16.00 -3.60
C LYS A 90 10.92 -16.39 -3.68
N SER A 91 11.23 -17.62 -3.34
CA SER A 91 12.52 -18.25 -3.66
C SER A 91 12.26 -19.37 -4.66
N THR A 92 13.00 -19.40 -5.76
CA THR A 92 12.93 -20.51 -6.72
C THR A 92 14.31 -21.10 -6.91
N HIS A 93 14.40 -22.41 -6.73
CA HIS A 93 15.56 -23.20 -7.11
C HIS A 93 15.20 -23.90 -8.42
N THR A 94 15.96 -23.65 -9.49
CA THR A 94 15.82 -24.22 -10.86
C THR A 94 15.48 -25.72 -10.84
N ASN A 95 14.66 -26.34 -11.70
CA ASN A 95 13.95 -26.02 -12.93
C ASN A 95 12.56 -26.72 -12.88
N VAL A 96 11.60 -26.24 -13.68
CA VAL A 96 10.27 -26.84 -13.98
C VAL A 96 9.17 -26.56 -12.94
N GLY A 97 8.18 -25.78 -13.39
CA GLY A 97 6.87 -25.69 -12.75
C GLY A 97 6.26 -24.28 -12.80
N GLU A 98 4.95 -24.22 -13.01
CA GLU A 98 4.15 -23.05 -12.67
C GLU A 98 4.24 -22.84 -11.16
N ILE A 99 4.76 -21.69 -10.73
CA ILE A 99 4.88 -21.35 -9.31
C ILE A 99 3.79 -20.35 -8.99
N SER A 100 2.78 -20.81 -8.26
CA SER A 100 1.76 -19.94 -7.69
C SER A 100 2.39 -19.06 -6.62
N ILE A 101 2.33 -17.75 -6.83
CA ILE A 101 2.84 -16.77 -5.87
C ILE A 101 1.71 -16.49 -4.89
N PRO A 102 1.93 -16.64 -3.56
CA PRO A 102 0.88 -16.43 -2.60
C PRO A 102 0.41 -14.96 -2.64
N GLN A 103 -0.89 -14.79 -2.83
CA GLN A 103 -1.54 -13.51 -2.61
C GLN A 103 -1.58 -13.22 -1.11
N ALA A 104 -1.43 -11.96 -0.73
CA ALA A 104 -1.49 -11.55 0.67
C ALA A 104 -2.69 -10.63 0.90
N PHE A 105 -3.56 -10.99 1.83
CA PHE A 105 -4.63 -10.12 2.30
C PHE A 105 -4.32 -9.66 3.73
N VAL A 106 -4.26 -8.35 3.94
CA VAL A 106 -3.99 -7.71 5.22
C VAL A 106 -5.25 -7.00 5.67
N PRO A 107 -5.91 -7.45 6.74
CA PRO A 107 -7.06 -6.74 7.28
C PRO A 107 -6.61 -5.38 7.79
N LEU A 108 -7.35 -4.34 7.41
CA LEU A 108 -7.10 -2.98 7.85
C LEU A 108 -8.21 -2.58 8.81
N TYR A 109 -7.86 -1.70 9.75
CA TYR A 109 -8.80 -1.20 10.73
C TYR A 109 -8.64 0.30 10.87
N GLY A 110 -9.78 0.97 11.07
CA GLY A 110 -9.84 2.38 11.42
C GLY A 110 -10.34 3.28 10.30
N ILE A 111 -10.68 4.49 10.72
CA ILE A 111 -11.24 5.54 9.87
C ILE A 111 -10.15 6.54 9.53
N VAL A 112 -10.06 6.92 8.26
CA VAL A 112 -8.98 7.73 7.71
C VAL A 112 -9.54 8.78 6.76
N ARG A 113 -8.85 9.92 6.62
CA ARG A 113 -9.12 10.82 5.49
C ARG A 113 -8.27 10.41 4.29
N PRO A 114 -8.86 10.26 3.11
CA PRO A 114 -8.15 9.70 1.97
C PRO A 114 -7.31 10.75 1.26
N ARG A 115 -5.99 10.56 1.31
CA ARG A 115 -4.94 11.21 0.51
C ARG A 115 -3.68 10.33 0.44
N ARG A 116 -3.84 9.01 0.63
CA ARG A 116 -2.75 8.16 1.13
C ARG A 116 -1.89 7.65 -0.03
N GLN A 117 -0.59 7.71 0.17
CA GLN A 117 0.40 7.16 -0.75
C GLN A 117 0.54 5.67 -0.45
N ILE A 118 0.55 4.84 -1.49
CA ILE A 118 0.95 3.44 -1.38
C ILE A 118 2.47 3.42 -1.53
N LEU A 119 3.18 2.93 -0.53
CA LEU A 119 4.61 2.68 -0.63
C LEU A 119 4.84 1.26 -1.11
N VAL A 120 5.71 1.12 -2.10
CA VAL A 120 6.14 -0.17 -2.62
C VAL A 120 7.64 -0.28 -2.48
N TRP A 121 8.06 -1.38 -1.86
CA TRP A 121 9.44 -1.70 -1.57
C TRP A 121 9.74 -3.12 -2.00
N SER A 122 10.84 -3.33 -2.70
CA SER A 122 11.20 -4.66 -3.23
C SER A 122 12.64 -5.01 -2.85
N PHE A 123 12.94 -6.30 -2.79
CA PHE A 123 14.29 -6.84 -2.67
C PHE A 123 14.47 -7.83 -3.80
N ILE A 124 15.34 -7.50 -4.74
CA ILE A 124 15.54 -8.29 -5.95
C ILE A 124 17.00 -8.77 -5.99
N ARG A 125 17.22 -10.09 -6.01
CA ARG A 125 18.54 -10.70 -6.30
C ARG A 125 18.38 -11.95 -7.19
N PRO A 126 18.99 -12.01 -8.40
CA PRO A 126 19.22 -10.96 -9.38
C PRO A 126 17.97 -10.67 -10.24
N ALA A 127 18.00 -9.48 -10.86
CA ALA A 127 17.03 -8.76 -11.68
C ALA A 127 15.94 -9.57 -12.42
N ALA A 128 14.71 -9.49 -11.92
CA ALA A 128 13.52 -9.94 -12.64
C ALA A 128 12.40 -8.90 -12.50
N ASN A 129 11.65 -8.72 -13.58
CA ASN A 129 10.47 -7.87 -13.57
C ASN A 129 9.32 -8.56 -12.85
N VAL A 130 8.52 -7.78 -12.13
CA VAL A 130 7.35 -8.26 -11.41
C VAL A 130 6.17 -7.37 -11.66
N VAL A 131 5.10 -7.99 -12.15
CA VAL A 131 3.79 -7.34 -12.22
C VAL A 131 3.04 -7.64 -10.94
N PHE A 132 2.47 -6.62 -10.32
CA PHE A 132 1.58 -6.80 -9.18
C PHE A 132 0.41 -5.82 -9.26
N ARG A 133 -0.65 -6.16 -8.54
CA ARG A 133 -1.83 -5.34 -8.30
C ARG A 133 -2.09 -5.28 -6.80
N VAL A 134 -2.41 -4.09 -6.31
CA VAL A 134 -2.85 -3.84 -4.95
C VAL A 134 -4.29 -3.37 -5.01
N GLU A 135 -5.16 -4.00 -4.23
CA GLU A 135 -6.54 -3.61 -4.05
C GLU A 135 -6.74 -3.15 -2.61
N ILE A 136 -7.23 -1.93 -2.43
CA ILE A 136 -7.56 -1.38 -1.11
C ILE A 136 -9.07 -1.33 -0.99
N TYR A 137 -9.59 -2.05 -0.01
CA TYR A 137 -11.00 -2.14 0.31
C TYR A 137 -11.33 -1.09 1.38
N TYR A 138 -12.31 -0.25 1.09
CA TYR A 138 -12.74 0.83 1.97
C TYR A 138 -14.24 1.09 1.87
N ARG A 139 -14.79 1.78 2.86
CA ARG A 139 -16.19 2.22 2.88
C ARG A 139 -16.23 3.72 3.18
N PRO A 140 -16.87 4.55 2.35
CA PRO A 140 -17.08 5.96 2.69
C PRO A 140 -17.93 6.08 3.96
N VAL A 141 -17.52 6.98 4.85
CA VAL A 141 -18.21 7.26 6.11
C VAL A 141 -18.51 8.75 6.18
N SER A 142 -19.79 9.07 6.33
CA SER A 142 -20.22 10.41 6.71
C SER A 142 -19.94 10.64 8.18
N LEU A 143 -19.07 11.60 8.45
CA LEU A 143 -18.74 12.03 9.80
C LEU A 143 -19.12 13.49 9.99
N ASN A 144 -19.55 13.83 11.20
CA ASN A 144 -19.82 15.21 11.56
C ASN A 144 -18.52 16.02 11.59
N LYS A 145 -18.63 17.34 11.41
CA LYS A 145 -17.47 18.26 11.39
C LYS A 145 -16.48 18.05 12.56
N PRO A 146 -16.92 17.87 13.83
CA PRO A 146 -15.99 17.65 14.94
C PRO A 146 -15.16 16.37 14.79
N ASP A 147 -15.76 15.27 14.34
CA ASP A 147 -15.09 13.97 14.18
C ASP A 147 -14.11 14.02 13.00
N LEU A 148 -14.53 14.69 11.93
CA LEU A 148 -13.70 15.01 10.79
C LEU A 148 -12.48 15.87 11.17
N ASP A 149 -12.64 16.83 12.08
CA ASP A 149 -11.55 17.68 12.59
C ASP A 149 -10.64 16.91 13.54
N ALA A 150 -11.18 16.03 14.38
CA ALA A 150 -10.39 15.12 15.24
C ALA A 150 -9.53 14.16 14.42
N LEU A 151 -10.07 13.59 13.32
CA LEU A 151 -9.31 12.77 12.38
C LEU A 151 -8.17 13.54 11.71
N ASN A 152 -8.41 14.81 11.37
CA ASN A 152 -7.35 15.68 10.88
C ASN A 152 -6.29 15.90 11.96
N LEU A 153 -6.67 16.25 13.19
CA LEU A 153 -5.68 16.44 14.26
C LEU A 153 -4.83 15.19 14.53
N LYS A 154 -5.44 13.99 14.45
CA LYS A 154 -4.77 12.72 14.70
C LYS A 154 -3.88 12.24 13.54
N TYR A 155 -4.31 12.46 12.30
CA TYR A 155 -3.65 11.88 11.11
C TYR A 155 -3.28 12.90 10.01
N GLY A 156 -4.01 14.00 9.92
CA GLY A 156 -3.73 15.11 9.01
C GLY A 156 -2.84 16.14 9.69
N LYS A 157 -1.51 15.95 9.63
CA LYS A 157 -0.52 16.95 10.08
C LYS A 157 -0.88 18.36 9.55
N TYR A 158 -1.64 19.15 10.32
CA TYR A 158 -1.47 20.60 10.42
C TYR A 158 -0.23 20.84 11.30
N ARG A 159 0.92 20.30 10.90
CA ARG A 159 2.18 20.96 11.21
C ARG A 159 2.45 21.93 10.07
N ARG A 160 1.70 23.04 10.08
CA ARG A 160 2.29 24.32 9.72
C ARG A 160 3.33 24.58 10.80
N MET A 161 4.54 24.07 10.64
CA MET A 161 5.65 24.73 11.31
C MET A 161 6.04 25.87 10.38
N ALA A 162 5.91 27.07 10.96
CA ALA A 162 6.56 28.29 10.51
C ALA A 162 8.07 28.09 10.41
#